data_AF-A0A6N7EU50-F1
#
_entry.id   AF-A0A6N7EU50-F1
#
_cell.length_a   1.000
_cell.length_b   1.000
_cell.length_c   1.000
_cell.angle_alpha   90.00
_cell.angle_beta   90.00
_cell.angle_gamma   90.00
#
_symmetry.space_group_name_H-M   'P 1'
#
loop_
_entity.id
_entity.type
_entity.pdbx_description
1 polymer ?
#
loop_
_entity_poly.entity_id
_entity_poly.type
_entity_poly.pdbx_seq_one_letter_code
_entity_poly.pdbx_strand_id
1 'polypeptide(L)'
;MLKIHNSLTRQKEVFTPITPDIVNMYVCGITVYDYCHIGHARMLVVFDMVVRYLRYSGYQVNYVRNITDIDDKIIARANENNEPIDALTARFSTAMHQDETALKCLAPTIEPRATEAVNEMIALIEALIAKGHAYVASSKDVLYAVDSFADYGKLANQNLDELQAGQRVEVDTGKRSALDFVLWKSAKPNEPAWDSPWGKGRPGWHIECSAMAKANLGDHFDIHGGGLDLKFPHHECEIAQSEPVCGKHVNYWMHNGFVQVDSEKMSKSLGNFFTIRDVLDKFSGEVIRFFVIGTHYRSPLNYSDSGLQDAENGLARLYTTLRNTASFDVDASALRLEYPEFFAAMDDDFNTAKAISVLFSVAKTINKTVDSEQKNYLASALKALGGVLGILQDNPDDFLQAGSKDDAKAIADLILARHAARADKDFARADAIRDQLDAMGVAIEDNAGQTSWRYK
;
A
#
# COMPACT_ATOMS: atom_id res chain seq x y z
N MET A 1 -17.23 2.27 16.85
CA MET A 1 -17.57 1.24 15.85
C MET A 1 -16.98 1.70 14.54
N LEU A 2 -16.20 0.83 13.90
CA LEU A 2 -15.58 1.11 12.61
C LEU A 2 -16.63 1.40 11.55
N LYS A 3 -16.42 2.49 10.80
CA LYS A 3 -17.14 2.82 9.59
C LYS A 3 -16.17 2.86 8.42
N ILE A 4 -16.55 2.28 7.29
CA ILE A 4 -15.76 2.26 6.06
C ILE A 4 -16.54 2.98 4.98
N HIS A 5 -15.89 3.85 4.21
CA HIS A 5 -16.51 4.38 3.01
C HIS A 5 -16.59 3.31 1.93
N ASN A 6 -17.82 2.91 1.62
CA ASN A 6 -18.10 1.94 0.59
C ASN A 6 -18.23 2.64 -0.76
N SER A 7 -17.34 2.32 -1.69
CA SER A 7 -17.32 2.96 -3.02
C SER A 7 -18.59 2.67 -3.82
N LEU A 8 -19.26 1.56 -3.54
CA LEU A 8 -20.51 1.16 -4.18
C LEU A 8 -21.66 2.11 -3.81
N THR A 9 -21.80 2.46 -2.53
CA THR A 9 -22.89 3.32 -2.01
C THR A 9 -22.48 4.79 -1.85
N ARG A 10 -21.17 5.07 -1.89
CA ARG A 10 -20.54 6.39 -1.75
C ARG A 10 -20.80 7.02 -0.38
N GLN A 11 -20.99 6.21 0.64
CA GLN A 11 -21.20 6.66 2.02
C GLN A 11 -20.35 5.86 2.99
N LYS A 12 -20.12 6.42 4.18
CA LYS A 12 -19.49 5.70 5.28
C LYS A 12 -20.54 4.78 5.92
N GLU A 13 -20.30 3.49 5.87
CA GLU A 13 -21.18 2.44 6.40
C GLU A 13 -20.54 1.82 7.63
N VAL A 14 -21.35 1.39 8.59
CA VAL A 14 -20.84 0.59 9.71
C VAL A 14 -20.29 -0.72 9.15
N PHE A 15 -19.05 -1.04 9.52
CA PHE A 15 -18.43 -2.30 9.13
C PHE A 15 -19.00 -3.45 9.97
N THR A 16 -19.55 -4.45 9.28
CA THR A 16 -20.06 -5.68 9.88
C THR A 16 -19.51 -6.85 9.06
N PRO A 17 -18.67 -7.71 9.65
CA PRO A 17 -18.17 -8.88 8.93
C PRO A 17 -19.27 -9.90 8.67
N ILE A 18 -19.14 -10.68 7.59
CA ILE A 18 -20.05 -11.78 7.22
C ILE A 18 -20.02 -12.86 8.31
N THR A 19 -18.83 -13.22 8.75
CA THR A 19 -18.62 -14.16 9.86
C THR A 19 -18.11 -13.37 11.06
N PRO A 20 -18.74 -13.49 12.25
CA PRO A 20 -18.25 -12.82 13.45
C PRO A 20 -16.75 -13.05 13.65
N ASP A 21 -16.03 -11.98 14.00
CA ASP A 21 -14.60 -11.95 14.28
C ASP A 21 -13.64 -12.31 13.13
N ILE A 22 -14.13 -12.66 11.94
CA ILE A 22 -13.32 -12.98 10.75
C ILE A 22 -13.54 -11.93 9.67
N VAL A 23 -12.45 -11.44 9.08
CA VAL A 23 -12.51 -10.52 7.93
C VAL A 23 -11.76 -11.12 6.75
N ASN A 24 -12.49 -11.40 5.67
CA ASN A 24 -11.96 -11.85 4.39
C ASN A 24 -11.77 -10.64 3.48
N MET A 25 -10.52 -10.33 3.15
CA MET A 25 -10.15 -9.12 2.43
C MET A 25 -9.28 -9.47 1.22
N TYR A 26 -9.72 -9.06 0.03
CA TYR A 26 -8.94 -9.15 -1.20
C TYR A 26 -8.47 -7.76 -1.63
N VAL A 27 -7.22 -7.62 -2.06
CA VAL A 27 -6.71 -6.38 -2.67
C VAL A 27 -6.03 -6.73 -3.98
N CYS A 28 -6.38 -6.05 -5.07
CA CYS A 28 -5.69 -6.24 -6.34
C CYS A 28 -4.21 -5.85 -6.20
N GLY A 29 -3.33 -6.78 -6.59
CA GLY A 29 -1.89 -6.59 -6.51
C GLY A 29 -1.28 -5.94 -7.76
N ILE A 30 -0.05 -6.33 -8.07
CA ILE A 30 0.80 -5.62 -9.04
C ILE A 30 1.16 -6.54 -10.21
N THR A 31 1.17 -6.00 -11.42
CA THR A 31 1.74 -6.65 -12.60
C THR A 31 3.27 -6.58 -12.52
N VAL A 32 3.94 -7.72 -12.35
CA VAL A 32 5.39 -7.79 -12.06
C VAL A 32 6.25 -7.77 -13.33
N TYR A 33 6.12 -6.71 -14.13
CA TYR A 33 6.92 -6.47 -15.33
C TYR A 33 8.05 -5.43 -15.13
N ASP A 34 8.02 -4.69 -14.03
CA ASP A 34 8.94 -3.59 -13.72
C ASP A 34 8.99 -3.31 -12.20
N TYR A 35 9.89 -2.42 -11.78
CA TYR A 35 9.95 -1.96 -10.39
C TYR A 35 8.71 -1.18 -9.95
N CYS A 36 8.37 -1.29 -8.67
CA CYS A 36 7.26 -0.57 -8.09
C CYS A 36 7.54 0.93 -7.98
N HIS A 37 6.50 1.75 -8.11
CA HIS A 37 6.57 3.20 -7.96
C HIS A 37 5.79 3.71 -6.75
N ILE A 38 5.90 5.00 -6.45
CA ILE A 38 5.26 5.58 -5.25
C ILE A 38 3.73 5.45 -5.27
N GLY A 39 3.12 5.40 -6.45
CA GLY A 39 1.71 5.01 -6.60
C GLY A 39 1.40 3.62 -6.03
N HIS A 40 2.27 2.62 -6.27
CA HIS A 40 2.16 1.31 -5.65
C HIS A 40 2.45 1.39 -4.15
N ALA A 41 3.49 2.10 -3.71
CA ALA A 41 3.78 2.29 -2.27
C ALA A 41 2.56 2.79 -1.50
N ARG A 42 1.79 3.70 -2.11
CA ARG A 42 0.54 4.18 -1.53
C ARG A 42 -0.47 3.07 -1.30
N MET A 43 -0.78 2.28 -2.32
CA MET A 43 -1.72 1.16 -2.22
C MET A 43 -1.25 0.16 -1.15
N LEU A 44 0.03 -0.22 -1.21
CA LEU A 44 0.67 -1.17 -0.30
C LEU A 44 0.53 -0.74 1.16
N VAL A 45 0.94 0.49 1.47
CA VAL A 45 0.92 1.04 2.83
C VAL A 45 -0.51 1.26 3.35
N VAL A 46 -1.42 1.73 2.49
CA VAL A 46 -2.83 1.95 2.87
C VAL A 46 -3.48 0.64 3.29
N PHE A 47 -3.40 -0.40 2.48
CA PHE A 47 -4.07 -1.66 2.80
C PHE A 47 -3.36 -2.44 3.90
N ASP A 48 -2.04 -2.28 4.05
CA ASP A 48 -1.33 -2.73 5.25
C ASP A 48 -1.85 -2.06 6.53
N MET A 49 -2.07 -0.74 6.52
CA MET A 49 -2.68 -0.02 7.64
C MET A 49 -4.10 -0.51 7.95
N VAL A 50 -4.91 -0.83 6.92
CA VAL A 50 -6.26 -1.40 7.11
C VAL A 50 -6.16 -2.74 7.83
N VAL A 51 -5.30 -3.63 7.34
CA VAL A 51 -5.08 -4.97 7.92
C VAL A 51 -4.59 -4.86 9.36
N ARG A 52 -3.63 -3.97 9.65
CA ARG A 52 -3.13 -3.73 11.00
C ARG A 52 -4.23 -3.25 11.94
N TYR A 53 -5.07 -2.31 11.52
CA TYR A 53 -6.14 -1.79 12.36
C TYR A 53 -7.25 -2.83 12.62
N LEU A 54 -7.59 -3.63 11.61
CA LEU A 54 -8.56 -4.72 11.77
C LEU A 54 -8.04 -5.79 12.75
N ARG A 55 -6.78 -6.21 12.60
CA ARG A 55 -6.13 -7.14 13.56
C ARG A 55 -6.06 -6.55 14.96
N TYR A 56 -5.69 -5.27 15.09
CA TYR A 56 -5.68 -4.58 16.38
C TYR A 56 -7.08 -4.53 17.01
N SER A 57 -8.13 -4.41 16.19
CA SER A 57 -9.53 -4.39 16.64
C SER A 57 -10.06 -5.77 17.05
N GLY A 58 -9.21 -6.81 17.04
CA GLY A 58 -9.53 -8.17 17.50
C GLY A 58 -9.95 -9.13 16.37
N TYR A 59 -9.98 -8.68 15.12
CA TYR A 59 -10.38 -9.54 14.00
C TYR A 59 -9.26 -10.49 13.56
N GLN A 60 -9.63 -11.73 13.22
CA GLN A 60 -8.82 -12.59 12.38
C GLN A 60 -8.96 -12.14 10.92
N VAL A 61 -7.88 -11.60 10.34
CA VAL A 61 -7.91 -11.07 8.97
C VAL A 61 -7.23 -12.03 8.00
N ASN A 62 -8.02 -12.60 7.08
CA ASN A 62 -7.55 -13.34 5.91
C ASN A 62 -7.31 -12.33 4.77
N TYR A 63 -6.07 -11.84 4.69
CA TYR A 63 -5.67 -10.85 3.69
C TYR A 63 -5.09 -11.55 2.46
N VAL A 64 -5.77 -11.45 1.33
CA VAL A 64 -5.33 -11.98 0.03
C VAL A 64 -4.96 -10.83 -0.89
N ARG A 65 -3.82 -10.93 -1.56
CA ARG A 65 -3.41 -9.99 -2.60
C ARG A 65 -2.71 -10.75 -3.70
N ASN A 66 -3.14 -10.65 -4.95
CA ASN A 66 -2.54 -11.44 -6.02
C ASN A 66 -1.22 -10.87 -6.55
N ILE A 67 -0.53 -11.67 -7.36
CA ILE A 67 0.50 -11.21 -8.29
C ILE A 67 -0.01 -11.51 -9.71
N THR A 68 -0.06 -10.48 -10.55
CA THR A 68 -0.28 -10.68 -11.99
C THR A 68 1.07 -10.95 -12.64
N ASP A 69 1.34 -12.23 -12.91
CA ASP A 69 2.56 -12.76 -13.50
C ASP A 69 2.38 -13.25 -14.95
N ILE A 70 1.25 -12.90 -15.57
CA ILE A 70 1.02 -13.02 -17.02
C ILE A 70 0.18 -11.83 -17.50
N ASP A 71 0.67 -11.06 -18.46
CA ASP A 71 -0.05 -9.91 -19.07
C ASP A 71 0.66 -9.49 -20.36
N ASP A 72 -0.02 -8.70 -21.22
CA ASP A 72 0.57 -8.09 -22.42
C ASP A 72 1.86 -7.30 -22.08
N LYS A 73 1.91 -6.57 -20.96
CA LYS A 73 3.10 -5.81 -20.53
C LYS A 73 4.27 -6.70 -20.15
N ILE A 74 3.99 -7.84 -19.51
CA ILE A 74 5.00 -8.83 -19.11
C ILE A 74 5.61 -9.48 -20.35
N ILE A 75 4.77 -9.91 -21.28
CA ILE A 75 5.21 -10.51 -22.55
C ILE A 75 6.05 -9.50 -23.34
N ALA A 76 5.58 -8.26 -23.48
CA ALA A 76 6.32 -7.22 -24.17
C ALA A 76 7.70 -6.98 -23.54
N ARG A 77 7.77 -6.81 -22.22
CA ARG A 77 9.04 -6.58 -21.52
C ARG A 77 9.99 -7.78 -21.58
N ALA A 78 9.47 -9.00 -21.44
CA ALA A 78 10.29 -10.21 -21.55
C ALA A 78 10.92 -10.33 -22.95
N ASN A 79 10.17 -10.00 -24.00
CA ASN A 79 10.68 -9.94 -25.37
C ASN A 79 11.71 -8.81 -25.56
N GLU A 80 11.48 -7.62 -25.02
CA GLU A 80 12.44 -6.50 -25.03
C GLU A 80 13.77 -6.90 -24.37
N ASN A 81 13.70 -7.63 -23.26
CA ASN A 81 14.87 -8.08 -22.49
C ASN A 81 15.51 -9.36 -23.04
N ASN A 82 14.86 -10.03 -24.00
CA ASN A 82 15.24 -11.34 -24.51
C ASN A 82 15.46 -12.37 -23.38
N GLU A 83 14.53 -12.43 -22.44
CA GLU A 83 14.55 -13.37 -21.31
C GLU A 83 13.20 -14.10 -21.14
N PRO A 84 13.19 -15.30 -20.53
CA PRO A 84 11.94 -16.00 -20.18
C PRO A 84 11.05 -15.19 -19.22
N ILE A 85 9.72 -15.31 -19.39
CA ILE A 85 8.74 -14.59 -18.56
C ILE A 85 8.82 -14.99 -17.09
N ASP A 86 9.01 -16.26 -16.79
CA ASP A 86 9.19 -16.77 -15.43
C ASP A 86 10.42 -16.16 -14.74
N ALA A 87 11.52 -15.99 -15.47
CA ALA A 87 12.71 -15.30 -14.96
C ALA A 87 12.45 -13.81 -14.69
N LEU A 88 11.76 -13.12 -15.61
CA LEU A 88 11.38 -11.72 -15.46
C LEU A 88 10.46 -11.52 -14.24
N THR A 89 9.37 -12.27 -14.16
CA THR A 89 8.37 -12.12 -13.09
C THR A 89 8.94 -12.54 -11.74
N ALA A 90 9.75 -13.60 -11.66
CA ALA A 90 10.44 -13.97 -10.42
C ALA A 90 11.38 -12.84 -9.91
N ARG A 91 12.11 -12.19 -10.82
CA ARG A 91 12.98 -11.04 -10.48
C ARG A 91 12.17 -9.87 -9.93
N PHE A 92 11.09 -9.48 -10.60
CA PHE A 92 10.29 -8.33 -10.17
C PHE A 92 9.36 -8.62 -8.99
N SER A 93 8.89 -9.86 -8.80
CA SER A 93 8.23 -10.28 -7.55
C SER A 93 9.20 -10.16 -6.37
N THR A 94 10.44 -10.64 -6.52
CA THR A 94 11.47 -10.49 -5.49
C THR A 94 11.74 -9.01 -5.18
N ALA A 95 11.84 -8.18 -6.22
CA ALA A 95 12.04 -6.74 -6.05
C ALA A 95 10.85 -6.06 -5.34
N MET A 96 9.61 -6.43 -5.68
CA MET A 96 8.40 -5.95 -5.03
C MET A 96 8.40 -6.29 -3.53
N HIS A 97 8.74 -7.53 -3.15
CA HIS A 97 8.81 -7.94 -1.74
C HIS A 97 9.90 -7.20 -0.95
N GLN A 98 11.03 -6.89 -1.59
CA GLN A 98 12.07 -6.05 -0.99
C GLN A 98 11.55 -4.64 -0.71
N ASP A 99 10.84 -4.05 -1.68
CA ASP A 99 10.25 -2.71 -1.54
C ASP A 99 9.17 -2.70 -0.42
N GLU A 100 8.34 -3.74 -0.34
CA GLU A 100 7.34 -3.90 0.73
C GLU A 100 7.96 -4.04 2.12
N THR A 101 9.03 -4.82 2.23
CA THR A 101 9.79 -4.98 3.47
C THR A 101 10.41 -3.65 3.89
N ALA A 102 10.97 -2.89 2.94
CA ALA A 102 11.53 -1.56 3.20
C ALA A 102 10.45 -0.60 3.72
N LEU A 103 9.24 -0.63 3.15
CA LEU A 103 8.06 0.15 3.59
C LEU A 103 7.40 -0.38 4.87
N LYS A 104 7.96 -1.42 5.49
CA LYS A 104 7.46 -2.08 6.71
C LYS A 104 6.04 -2.64 6.55
N CYS A 105 5.66 -3.02 5.33
CA CYS A 105 4.38 -3.68 5.07
C CYS A 105 4.39 -5.14 5.56
N LEU A 106 3.27 -5.60 6.08
CA LEU A 106 3.05 -7.02 6.38
C LEU A 106 2.82 -7.79 5.07
N ALA A 107 3.33 -9.01 5.03
CA ALA A 107 2.98 -9.93 3.94
C ALA A 107 1.47 -10.27 3.98
N PRO A 108 0.83 -10.46 2.81
CA PRO A 108 -0.51 -11.03 2.76
C PRO A 108 -0.54 -12.44 3.35
N THR A 109 -1.72 -12.86 3.80
CA THR A 109 -1.95 -14.24 4.28
C THR A 109 -1.81 -15.24 3.14
N ILE A 110 -2.28 -14.87 1.94
CA ILE A 110 -2.14 -15.64 0.71
C ILE A 110 -1.80 -14.68 -0.43
N GLU A 111 -0.82 -15.05 -1.26
CA GLU A 111 -0.39 -14.26 -2.41
C GLU A 111 -0.49 -15.08 -3.72
N PRO A 112 -1.72 -15.32 -4.23
CA PRO A 112 -1.91 -16.20 -5.38
C PRO A 112 -1.35 -15.56 -6.66
N ARG A 113 -0.80 -16.40 -7.53
CA ARG A 113 -0.31 -15.99 -8.86
C ARG A 113 -1.33 -16.30 -9.93
N ALA A 114 -1.47 -15.40 -10.92
CA ALA A 114 -2.39 -15.60 -12.03
C ALA A 114 -2.07 -16.88 -12.82
N THR A 115 -0.79 -17.19 -13.05
CA THR A 115 -0.38 -18.42 -13.75
C THR A 115 -0.74 -19.72 -13.02
N GLU A 116 -0.96 -19.66 -11.71
CA GLU A 116 -1.33 -20.81 -10.87
C GLU A 116 -2.85 -21.02 -10.80
N ALA A 117 -3.65 -19.99 -11.12
CA ALA A 117 -5.11 -19.99 -11.01
C ALA A 117 -5.85 -20.15 -12.35
N VAL A 118 -5.16 -20.64 -13.38
CA VAL A 118 -5.71 -20.74 -14.75
C VAL A 118 -6.93 -21.66 -14.82
N ASN A 119 -6.94 -22.75 -14.05
CA ASN A 119 -8.08 -23.68 -14.05
C ASN A 119 -9.34 -23.03 -13.45
N GLU A 120 -9.17 -22.25 -12.38
CA GLU A 120 -10.21 -21.47 -11.74
C GLU A 120 -10.77 -20.40 -12.69
N MET A 121 -9.90 -19.75 -13.47
CA MET A 121 -10.30 -18.81 -14.51
C MET A 121 -11.11 -19.49 -15.61
N ILE A 122 -10.64 -20.64 -16.13
CA ILE A 122 -11.37 -21.40 -17.14
C ILE A 122 -12.76 -21.80 -16.61
N ALA A 123 -12.84 -22.34 -15.39
CA ALA A 123 -14.11 -22.74 -14.78
C ALA A 123 -15.09 -21.56 -14.63
N LEU A 124 -14.59 -20.38 -14.24
CA LEU A 124 -15.42 -19.17 -14.14
C LEU A 124 -15.94 -18.73 -15.51
N ILE A 125 -15.09 -18.79 -16.55
CA ILE A 125 -15.48 -18.43 -17.92
C ILE A 125 -16.52 -19.41 -18.47
N GLU A 126 -16.35 -20.72 -18.25
CA GLU A 126 -17.35 -21.73 -18.62
C GLU A 126 -18.71 -21.45 -17.97
N ALA A 127 -18.71 -21.09 -16.67
CA ALA A 127 -19.93 -20.71 -15.96
C ALA A 127 -20.58 -19.45 -16.55
N LEU A 128 -19.79 -18.44 -16.92
CA LEU A 128 -20.27 -17.22 -17.56
C LEU A 128 -20.87 -17.49 -18.94
N ILE A 129 -20.26 -18.35 -19.75
CA ILE A 129 -20.82 -18.78 -21.04
C ILE A 129 -22.15 -19.52 -20.82
N ALA A 130 -22.17 -20.48 -19.89
CA ALA A 130 -23.37 -21.27 -19.60
C ALA A 130 -24.55 -20.40 -19.14
N LYS A 131 -24.28 -19.29 -18.44
CA LYS A 131 -25.29 -18.32 -18.01
C LYS A 131 -25.59 -17.21 -19.03
N GLY A 132 -24.95 -17.22 -20.20
CA GLY A 132 -25.20 -16.26 -21.28
C GLY A 132 -24.52 -14.90 -21.11
N HIS A 133 -23.52 -14.79 -20.22
CA HIS A 133 -22.76 -13.57 -19.97
C HIS A 133 -21.44 -13.50 -20.74
N ALA A 134 -21.06 -14.56 -21.45
CA ALA A 134 -19.85 -14.60 -22.27
C ALA A 134 -20.09 -15.35 -23.58
N TYR A 135 -19.26 -15.07 -24.58
CA TYR A 135 -19.32 -15.71 -25.90
C TYR A 135 -17.94 -15.84 -26.53
N VAL A 136 -17.78 -16.83 -27.40
CA VAL A 136 -16.58 -16.99 -28.23
C VAL A 136 -16.72 -16.10 -29.47
N ALA A 137 -15.78 -15.18 -29.66
CA ALA A 137 -15.71 -14.29 -30.82
C ALA A 137 -15.16 -15.02 -32.06
N SER A 138 -15.29 -14.41 -33.23
CA SER A 138 -14.69 -14.92 -34.48
C SER A 138 -13.16 -15.01 -34.42
N SER A 139 -12.52 -14.19 -33.58
CA SER A 139 -11.08 -14.24 -33.27
C SER A 139 -10.67 -15.47 -32.45
N LYS A 140 -11.63 -16.23 -31.92
CA LYS A 140 -11.48 -17.28 -30.89
C LYS A 140 -11.18 -16.76 -29.49
N ASP A 141 -11.15 -15.45 -29.28
CA ASP A 141 -11.16 -14.91 -27.93
C ASP A 141 -12.52 -15.18 -27.27
N VAL A 142 -12.52 -15.37 -25.96
CA VAL A 142 -13.76 -15.38 -25.18
C VAL A 142 -13.96 -13.99 -24.61
N LEU A 143 -15.10 -13.40 -24.91
CA LEU A 143 -15.47 -12.05 -24.49
C LEU A 143 -16.63 -12.11 -23.49
N TYR A 144 -16.62 -11.19 -22.53
CA TYR A 144 -17.77 -10.89 -21.70
C TYR A 144 -18.73 -10.00 -22.47
N ALA A 145 -20.02 -10.35 -22.47
CA ALA A 145 -21.09 -9.54 -23.07
C ALA A 145 -21.58 -8.51 -22.05
N VAL A 146 -21.10 -7.27 -22.11
CA VAL A 146 -21.42 -6.25 -21.08
C VAL A 146 -22.93 -6.00 -20.98
N ASP A 147 -23.62 -5.94 -22.11
CA ASP A 147 -25.07 -5.69 -22.17
C ASP A 147 -25.92 -6.81 -21.52
N SER A 148 -25.32 -7.98 -21.23
CA SER A 148 -25.98 -9.06 -20.51
C SER A 148 -26.11 -8.81 -19.00
N PHE A 149 -25.40 -7.81 -18.46
CA PHE A 149 -25.37 -7.49 -17.03
C PHE A 149 -25.93 -6.10 -16.77
N ALA A 150 -27.21 -6.06 -16.38
CA ALA A 150 -27.96 -4.80 -16.19
C ALA A 150 -27.32 -3.82 -15.18
N ASP A 151 -26.55 -4.34 -14.23
CA ASP A 151 -25.91 -3.60 -13.15
C ASP A 151 -24.53 -3.03 -13.52
N TYR A 152 -24.06 -3.21 -14.76
CA TYR A 152 -22.74 -2.76 -15.19
C TYR A 152 -22.59 -1.23 -15.07
N GLY A 153 -21.56 -0.78 -14.35
CA GLY A 153 -21.30 0.63 -14.08
C GLY A 153 -21.71 1.09 -12.68
N LYS A 154 -22.33 0.22 -11.87
CA LYS A 154 -22.83 0.57 -10.53
C LYS A 154 -21.74 1.01 -9.55
N LEU A 155 -20.56 0.39 -9.62
CA LEU A 155 -19.43 0.76 -8.75
C LEU A 155 -18.85 2.11 -9.18
N ALA A 156 -18.65 2.29 -10.48
CA ALA A 156 -18.07 3.46 -11.09
C ALA A 156 -19.00 4.70 -11.05
N ASN A 157 -20.30 4.49 -10.88
CA ASN A 157 -21.36 5.47 -11.17
C ASN A 157 -21.36 5.92 -12.63
N GLN A 158 -21.14 5.00 -13.55
CA GLN A 158 -21.11 5.30 -14.98
C GLN A 158 -22.43 4.84 -15.61
N ASN A 159 -22.94 5.64 -16.54
CA ASN A 159 -24.05 5.23 -17.39
C ASN A 159 -23.49 4.53 -18.64
N LEU A 160 -23.98 3.33 -18.93
CA LEU A 160 -23.64 2.55 -20.13
C LEU A 160 -23.78 3.36 -21.42
N ASP A 161 -24.86 4.14 -21.57
CA ASP A 161 -25.12 4.94 -22.78
C ASP A 161 -24.03 6.01 -23.00
N GLU A 162 -23.58 6.65 -21.91
CA GLU A 162 -22.52 7.66 -21.94
C GLU A 162 -21.16 7.04 -22.25
N LEU A 163 -20.88 5.85 -21.69
CA LEU A 163 -19.66 5.09 -21.98
C LEU A 163 -19.58 4.68 -23.45
N GLN A 164 -20.70 4.22 -24.03
CA GLN A 164 -20.78 3.87 -25.45
C GLN A 164 -20.57 5.09 -26.35
N ALA A 165 -21.17 6.24 -26.02
CA ALA A 165 -21.01 7.47 -26.79
C ALA A 165 -19.59 8.04 -26.76
N GLY A 166 -18.83 7.80 -25.68
CA GLY A 166 -17.47 8.30 -25.49
C GLY A 166 -16.36 7.50 -26.18
N GLN A 167 -16.61 6.26 -26.60
CA GLN A 167 -15.61 5.46 -27.30
C GLN A 167 -15.49 5.87 -28.77
N ARG A 168 -14.29 6.33 -29.16
CA ARG A 168 -13.90 6.42 -30.57
C ARG A 168 -13.84 5.00 -31.12
N VAL A 169 -14.73 4.68 -32.06
CA VAL A 169 -14.86 3.37 -32.67
C VAL A 169 -13.59 3.04 -33.47
N GLU A 170 -12.62 2.37 -32.85
CA GLU A 170 -11.81 1.40 -33.59
C GLU A 170 -12.67 0.15 -33.72
N VAL A 171 -13.03 -0.18 -34.96
CA VAL A 171 -13.90 -1.31 -35.28
C VAL A 171 -13.12 -2.60 -35.02
N ASP A 172 -13.11 -3.05 -33.77
CA ASP A 172 -12.73 -4.42 -33.47
C ASP A 172 -13.86 -5.34 -33.97
N THR A 173 -13.72 -5.80 -35.22
CA THR A 173 -14.75 -6.52 -35.99
C THR A 173 -15.26 -7.81 -35.34
N GLY A 174 -14.67 -8.26 -34.23
CA GLY A 174 -15.07 -9.47 -33.50
C GLY A 174 -16.04 -9.27 -32.33
N LYS A 175 -16.25 -8.03 -31.85
CA LYS A 175 -17.09 -7.76 -30.67
C LYS A 175 -18.55 -7.50 -31.04
N ARG A 176 -19.49 -7.95 -30.20
CA ARG A 176 -20.92 -7.61 -30.29
C ARG A 176 -21.19 -6.18 -29.81
N SER A 177 -20.47 -5.75 -28.77
CA SER A 177 -20.50 -4.39 -28.23
C SER A 177 -19.07 -3.87 -28.04
N ALA A 178 -18.88 -2.54 -28.17
CA ALA A 178 -17.58 -1.91 -27.98
C ALA A 178 -17.09 -2.00 -26.51
N LEU A 179 -18.03 -2.15 -25.57
CA LEU A 179 -17.75 -2.32 -24.15
C LEU A 179 -17.35 -3.74 -23.77
N ASP A 180 -17.59 -4.73 -24.64
CA ASP A 180 -17.23 -6.12 -24.38
C ASP A 180 -15.71 -6.25 -24.16
N PHE A 181 -15.33 -6.98 -23.12
CA PHE A 181 -13.94 -7.14 -22.72
C PHE A 181 -13.51 -8.61 -22.74
N VAL A 182 -12.21 -8.84 -22.91
CA VAL A 182 -11.65 -10.18 -23.04
C VAL A 182 -11.62 -10.88 -21.68
N LEU A 183 -12.15 -12.10 -21.66
CA LEU A 183 -12.01 -13.06 -20.56
C LEU A 183 -10.86 -14.04 -20.83
N TRP A 184 -10.77 -14.53 -22.07
CA TRP A 184 -9.70 -15.42 -22.51
C TRP A 184 -9.19 -14.97 -23.88
N LYS A 185 -7.89 -14.71 -23.99
CA LYS A 185 -7.25 -14.29 -25.24
C LYS A 185 -6.62 -15.49 -25.91
N SER A 186 -6.98 -15.73 -27.16
CA SER A 186 -6.32 -16.73 -28.00
C SER A 186 -4.84 -16.39 -28.14
N ALA A 187 -3.97 -17.40 -28.00
CA ALA A 187 -2.53 -17.16 -28.01
C ALA A 187 -2.02 -16.89 -29.43
N LYS A 188 -1.16 -15.88 -29.56
CA LYS A 188 -0.35 -15.71 -30.78
C LYS A 188 0.81 -16.72 -30.78
N PRO A 189 1.40 -17.02 -31.95
CA PRO A 189 2.61 -17.83 -32.00
C PRO A 189 3.70 -17.29 -31.07
N ASN A 190 4.28 -18.18 -30.26
CA ASN A 190 5.35 -17.90 -29.29
C ASN A 190 4.94 -17.05 -28.06
N GLU A 191 3.65 -16.81 -27.82
CA GLU A 191 3.19 -16.31 -26.51
C GLU A 191 2.98 -17.49 -25.53
N PRO A 192 3.13 -17.29 -24.21
CA PRO A 192 2.70 -18.27 -23.21
C PRO A 192 1.22 -18.60 -23.39
N ALA A 193 0.90 -19.88 -23.29
CA ALA A 193 -0.45 -20.35 -23.52
C ALA A 193 -0.74 -21.61 -22.71
N TRP A 194 -1.99 -21.72 -22.26
CA TRP A 194 -2.57 -22.86 -21.60
C TRP A 194 -3.65 -23.48 -22.49
N ASP A 195 -3.82 -24.79 -22.38
CA ASP A 195 -4.93 -25.49 -23.03
C ASP A 195 -6.25 -25.09 -22.34
N SER A 196 -7.29 -24.86 -23.14
CA SER A 196 -8.64 -24.55 -22.67
C SER A 196 -9.69 -25.10 -23.64
N PRO A 197 -10.97 -25.13 -23.25
CA PRO A 197 -12.08 -25.55 -24.12
C PRO A 197 -12.18 -24.75 -25.43
N TRP A 198 -11.59 -23.55 -25.47
CA TRP A 198 -11.61 -22.64 -26.63
C TRP A 198 -10.30 -22.65 -27.43
N GLY A 199 -9.38 -23.54 -27.07
CA GLY A 199 -8.05 -23.64 -27.65
C GLY A 199 -6.99 -22.89 -26.85
N LYS A 200 -5.73 -23.00 -27.29
CA LYS A 200 -4.59 -22.41 -26.59
C LYS A 200 -4.73 -20.90 -26.45
N GLY A 201 -4.60 -20.41 -25.22
CA GLY A 201 -4.75 -19.00 -24.89
C GLY A 201 -4.25 -18.66 -23.50
N ARG A 202 -4.64 -17.50 -23.01
CA ARG A 202 -4.24 -16.96 -21.72
C ARG A 202 -5.35 -16.07 -21.15
N PRO A 203 -5.37 -15.81 -19.84
CA PRO A 203 -6.40 -14.96 -19.25
C PRO A 203 -6.35 -13.53 -19.80
N GLY A 204 -7.53 -12.90 -19.83
CA GLY A 204 -7.65 -11.45 -19.94
C GLY A 204 -7.44 -10.79 -18.58
N TRP A 205 -7.00 -9.53 -18.58
CA TRP A 205 -6.56 -8.82 -17.36
C TRP A 205 -7.53 -8.90 -16.17
N HIS A 206 -8.84 -8.85 -16.41
CA HIS A 206 -9.84 -8.78 -15.34
C HIS A 206 -10.16 -10.12 -14.68
N ILE A 207 -10.14 -11.22 -15.44
CA ILE A 207 -10.70 -12.51 -14.98
C ILE A 207 -9.91 -13.14 -13.83
N GLU A 208 -8.64 -12.77 -13.72
CA GLU A 208 -7.70 -13.30 -12.73
C GLU A 208 -8.20 -13.03 -11.32
N CYS A 209 -8.56 -11.77 -11.03
CA CYS A 209 -8.94 -11.34 -9.68
C CYS A 209 -10.27 -11.96 -9.25
N SER A 210 -11.29 -12.00 -10.10
CA SER A 210 -12.55 -12.69 -9.79
C SER A 210 -12.36 -14.18 -9.46
N ALA A 211 -11.54 -14.87 -10.26
CA ALA A 211 -11.27 -16.30 -10.05
C ALA A 211 -10.45 -16.55 -8.77
N MET A 212 -9.36 -15.81 -8.58
CA MET A 212 -8.48 -15.96 -7.40
C MET A 212 -9.17 -15.53 -6.10
N ALA A 213 -9.94 -14.43 -6.11
CA ALA A 213 -10.69 -13.99 -4.94
C ALA A 213 -11.72 -15.05 -4.53
N LYS A 214 -12.50 -15.57 -5.49
CA LYS A 214 -13.45 -16.67 -5.24
C LYS A 214 -12.76 -17.91 -4.70
N ALA A 215 -11.64 -18.33 -5.29
CA ALA A 215 -10.93 -19.54 -4.89
C ALA A 215 -10.38 -19.46 -3.45
N ASN A 216 -9.95 -18.29 -3.01
CA ASN A 216 -9.30 -18.10 -1.71
C ASN A 216 -10.25 -17.63 -0.60
N LEU A 217 -11.29 -16.86 -0.93
CA LEU A 217 -12.20 -16.25 0.05
C LEU A 217 -13.66 -16.71 -0.08
N GLY A 218 -13.97 -17.49 -1.11
CA GLY A 218 -15.33 -17.95 -1.41
C GLY A 218 -16.15 -16.97 -2.24
N ASP A 219 -17.41 -17.33 -2.45
CA ASP A 219 -18.34 -16.66 -3.38
C ASP A 219 -18.68 -15.23 -2.97
N HIS A 220 -18.69 -14.96 -1.66
CA HIS A 220 -19.04 -13.69 -1.04
C HIS A 220 -18.08 -13.39 0.13
N PHE A 221 -17.38 -12.25 0.08
CA PHE A 221 -16.44 -11.83 1.12
C PHE A 221 -16.62 -10.36 1.54
N ASP A 222 -15.87 -9.94 2.57
CA ASP A 222 -16.11 -8.69 3.28
C ASP A 222 -15.62 -7.46 2.51
N ILE A 223 -14.32 -7.40 2.22
CA ILE A 223 -13.65 -6.17 1.73
C ILE A 223 -12.90 -6.46 0.44
N HIS A 224 -13.12 -5.66 -0.60
CA HIS A 224 -12.27 -5.62 -1.79
C HIS A 224 -11.60 -4.25 -1.92
N GLY A 225 -10.26 -4.23 -2.02
CA GLY A 225 -9.44 -3.02 -2.11
C GLY A 225 -8.67 -2.87 -3.41
N GLY A 226 -8.33 -1.63 -3.77
CA GLY A 226 -7.36 -1.31 -4.83
C GLY A 226 -7.11 0.19 -4.99
N GLY A 227 -6.32 0.57 -6.00
CA GLY A 227 -6.16 1.96 -6.41
C GLY A 227 -7.43 2.53 -7.03
N LEU A 228 -7.64 3.85 -6.98
CA LEU A 228 -8.81 4.50 -7.58
C LEU A 228 -8.93 4.27 -9.10
N ASP A 229 -7.82 4.06 -9.80
CA ASP A 229 -7.79 3.63 -11.21
C ASP A 229 -8.35 2.24 -11.45
N LEU A 230 -8.32 1.35 -10.46
CA LEU A 230 -8.90 0.02 -10.59
C LEU A 230 -10.42 0.03 -10.46
N LYS A 231 -11.00 1.09 -9.87
CA LYS A 231 -12.46 1.24 -9.76
C LYS A 231 -13.16 1.07 -11.11
N PHE A 232 -12.58 1.59 -12.19
CA PHE A 232 -13.06 1.37 -13.55
C PHE A 232 -11.88 1.35 -14.56
N PRO A 233 -11.82 0.37 -15.48
CA PRO A 233 -12.82 -0.69 -15.68
C PRO A 233 -12.63 -1.89 -14.75
N HIS A 234 -11.47 -2.07 -14.11
CA HIS A 234 -11.05 -3.36 -13.53
C HIS A 234 -12.05 -3.97 -12.53
N HIS A 235 -12.31 -3.31 -11.40
CA HIS A 235 -13.25 -3.78 -10.38
C HIS A 235 -14.71 -3.84 -10.87
N GLU A 236 -15.09 -2.97 -11.82
CA GLU A 236 -16.42 -3.05 -12.45
C GLU A 236 -16.58 -4.33 -13.26
N CYS A 237 -15.54 -4.70 -14.02
CA CYS A 237 -15.47 -5.97 -14.74
C CYS A 237 -15.48 -7.16 -13.76
N GLU A 238 -14.80 -7.08 -12.63
CA GLU A 238 -14.79 -8.15 -11.63
C GLU A 238 -16.17 -8.39 -11.01
N ILE A 239 -16.92 -7.32 -10.70
CA ILE A 239 -18.33 -7.42 -10.27
C ILE A 239 -19.13 -8.14 -11.35
N ALA A 240 -19.00 -7.72 -12.61
CA ALA A 240 -19.73 -8.31 -13.73
C ALA A 240 -19.36 -9.79 -13.95
N GLN A 241 -18.10 -10.18 -13.73
CA GLN A 241 -17.65 -11.57 -13.84
C GLN A 241 -18.13 -12.43 -12.67
N SER A 242 -18.11 -11.90 -11.45
CA SER A 242 -18.38 -12.67 -10.24
C SER A 242 -19.87 -12.80 -9.94
N GLU A 243 -20.63 -11.71 -10.01
CA GLU A 243 -22.00 -11.69 -9.48
C GLU A 243 -23.01 -12.56 -10.22
N PRO A 244 -22.98 -12.69 -11.56
CA PRO A 244 -23.84 -13.65 -12.25
C PRO A 244 -23.61 -15.08 -11.82
N VAL A 245 -22.41 -15.42 -11.36
CA VAL A 245 -22.04 -16.77 -10.93
C VAL A 245 -22.33 -16.99 -9.44
N CYS A 246 -21.97 -16.02 -8.60
CA CYS A 246 -21.89 -16.15 -7.14
C CYS A 246 -23.03 -15.45 -6.39
N GLY A 247 -23.83 -14.59 -7.03
CA GLY A 247 -24.67 -13.62 -6.33
C GLY A 247 -23.84 -12.45 -5.81
N LYS A 248 -24.26 -11.80 -4.71
CA LYS A 248 -23.50 -10.67 -4.14
C LYS A 248 -22.06 -11.10 -3.82
N HIS A 249 -21.07 -10.43 -4.42
CA HIS A 249 -19.67 -10.85 -4.30
C HIS A 249 -18.91 -10.17 -3.14
N VAL A 250 -19.12 -8.87 -2.92
CA VAL A 250 -18.34 -8.07 -1.96
C VAL A 250 -19.26 -7.16 -1.15
N ASN A 251 -19.02 -7.02 0.16
CA ASN A 251 -19.76 -6.06 0.99
C ASN A 251 -19.21 -4.63 0.90
N TYR A 252 -17.90 -4.44 1.03
CA TYR A 252 -17.27 -3.12 1.11
C TYR A 252 -16.17 -2.95 0.04
N TRP A 253 -16.35 -1.98 -0.86
CA TRP A 253 -15.34 -1.63 -1.86
C TRP A 253 -14.51 -0.43 -1.41
N MET A 254 -13.20 -0.62 -1.26
CA MET A 254 -12.26 0.41 -0.81
C MET A 254 -11.31 0.83 -1.92
N HIS A 255 -11.16 2.15 -2.15
CA HIS A 255 -10.21 2.66 -3.14
C HIS A 255 -9.33 3.76 -2.56
N ASN A 256 -8.01 3.64 -2.68
CA ASN A 256 -7.08 4.72 -2.31
C ASN A 256 -6.96 5.76 -3.42
N GLY A 257 -6.80 7.03 -3.03
CA GLY A 257 -6.64 8.14 -3.98
C GLY A 257 -5.36 8.05 -4.80
N PHE A 258 -5.28 8.84 -5.87
CA PHE A 258 -4.09 8.92 -6.73
C PHE A 258 -2.90 9.56 -6.04
N VAL A 259 -1.69 9.18 -6.47
CA VAL A 259 -0.48 9.97 -6.23
C VAL A 259 -0.32 10.98 -7.36
N GLN A 260 -0.04 12.22 -6.99
CA GLN A 260 0.22 13.33 -7.90
C GLN A 260 1.64 13.84 -7.71
N VAL A 261 2.22 14.45 -8.74
CA VAL A 261 3.46 15.25 -8.68
C VAL A 261 3.12 16.60 -9.28
N ASP A 262 3.35 17.69 -8.55
CA ASP A 262 2.96 19.05 -8.96
C ASP A 262 1.46 19.19 -9.32
N SER A 263 0.59 18.50 -8.59
CA SER A 263 -0.86 18.39 -8.87
C SER A 263 -1.23 17.68 -10.17
N GLU A 264 -0.26 17.14 -10.92
CA GLU A 264 -0.51 16.28 -12.09
C GLU A 264 -0.42 14.80 -11.72
N LYS A 265 -1.11 13.94 -12.46
CA LYS A 265 -1.02 12.50 -12.27
C LYS A 265 0.37 11.99 -12.65
N MET A 266 0.94 11.13 -11.81
CA MET A 266 2.21 10.45 -12.10
C MET A 266 2.10 9.56 -13.35
N SER A 267 3.02 9.70 -14.30
CA SER A 267 3.13 8.82 -15.47
C SER A 267 4.56 8.77 -16.03
N LYS A 268 4.96 7.64 -16.61
CA LYS A 268 6.26 7.50 -17.28
C LYS A 268 6.43 8.50 -18.43
N SER A 269 5.38 8.79 -19.19
CA SER A 269 5.39 9.70 -20.33
C SER A 269 5.61 11.17 -19.96
N LEU A 270 5.25 11.58 -18.74
CA LEU A 270 5.45 12.95 -18.25
C LEU A 270 6.82 13.13 -17.56
N GLY A 271 7.64 12.08 -17.49
CA GLY A 271 8.94 12.13 -16.81
C GLY A 271 8.86 12.34 -15.29
N ASN A 272 7.66 12.33 -14.70
CA ASN A 272 7.40 12.56 -13.27
C ASN A 272 7.18 11.23 -12.50
N PHE A 273 7.77 10.15 -12.98
CA PHE A 273 7.65 8.80 -12.43
C PHE A 273 8.85 8.46 -11.55
N PHE A 274 8.60 8.12 -10.29
CA PHE A 274 9.64 7.74 -9.33
C PHE A 274 9.37 6.33 -8.81
N THR A 275 10.37 5.45 -8.91
CA THR A 275 10.30 4.14 -8.28
C THR A 275 10.37 4.28 -6.76
N ILE A 276 9.93 3.26 -6.03
CA ILE A 276 10.11 3.22 -4.57
C ILE A 276 11.61 3.28 -4.25
N ARG A 277 12.44 2.64 -5.06
CA ARG A 277 13.90 2.57 -4.91
C ARG A 277 14.57 3.93 -5.07
N ASP A 278 14.17 4.71 -6.07
CA ASP A 278 14.69 6.07 -6.26
C ASP A 278 14.44 6.96 -5.04
N VAL A 279 13.33 6.72 -4.33
CA VAL A 279 13.00 7.45 -3.10
C VAL A 279 13.71 6.86 -1.88
N LEU A 280 13.89 5.54 -1.82
CA LEU A 280 14.64 4.86 -0.77
C LEU A 280 16.13 5.25 -0.75
N ASP A 281 16.69 5.69 -1.88
CA ASP A 281 18.04 6.24 -1.94
C ASP A 281 18.20 7.54 -1.15
N LYS A 282 17.09 8.24 -0.86
CA LYS A 282 17.07 9.54 -0.15
C LYS A 282 16.40 9.47 1.22
N PHE A 283 15.36 8.66 1.36
CA PHE A 283 14.51 8.61 2.55
C PHE A 283 14.29 7.17 3.00
N SER A 284 14.28 6.93 4.31
CA SER A 284 13.98 5.59 4.83
C SER A 284 12.55 5.14 4.46
N GLY A 285 12.33 3.84 4.38
CA GLY A 285 11.00 3.32 4.04
C GLY A 285 9.93 3.67 5.09
N GLU A 286 10.30 3.90 6.34
CA GLU A 286 9.38 4.41 7.37
C GLU A 286 8.99 5.88 7.11
N VAL A 287 9.91 6.71 6.59
CA VAL A 287 9.59 8.10 6.17
C VAL A 287 8.58 8.08 5.03
N ILE A 288 8.79 7.24 4.01
CA ILE A 288 7.84 7.07 2.89
C ILE A 288 6.48 6.61 3.42
N ARG A 289 6.47 5.64 4.33
CA ARG A 289 5.26 5.14 4.99
C ARG A 289 4.52 6.26 5.71
N PHE A 290 5.21 7.00 6.57
CA PHE A 290 4.63 8.11 7.36
C PHE A 290 4.09 9.22 6.46
N PHE A 291 4.79 9.54 5.38
CA PHE A 291 4.31 10.46 4.34
C PHE A 291 2.98 9.99 3.73
N VAL A 292 2.89 8.71 3.34
CA VAL A 292 1.66 8.14 2.76
C VAL A 292 0.48 8.21 3.73
N ILE A 293 0.66 7.78 4.98
CA ILE A 293 -0.42 7.79 5.99
C ILE A 293 -0.69 9.18 6.58
N GLY A 294 0.16 10.17 6.32
CA GLY A 294 -0.06 11.56 6.72
C GLY A 294 -1.27 12.21 6.05
N THR A 295 -1.72 11.64 4.91
CA THR A 295 -2.91 12.08 4.18
C THR A 295 -3.98 10.98 4.22
N HIS A 296 -5.26 11.36 4.35
CA HIS A 296 -6.37 10.40 4.32
C HIS A 296 -6.31 9.53 3.05
N TYR A 297 -6.48 8.21 3.20
CA TYR A 297 -6.17 7.25 2.13
C TYR A 297 -6.94 7.47 0.82
N ARG A 298 -8.14 8.04 0.90
CA ARG A 298 -9.01 8.36 -0.26
C ARG A 298 -8.70 9.68 -0.96
N SER A 299 -8.02 10.62 -0.29
CA SER A 299 -7.69 11.92 -0.87
C SER A 299 -6.51 11.80 -1.84
N PRO A 300 -6.33 12.67 -2.85
CA PRO A 300 -5.08 12.70 -3.60
C PRO A 300 -3.87 12.94 -2.68
N LEU A 301 -2.75 12.27 -2.96
CA LEU A 301 -1.48 12.42 -2.22
C LEU A 301 -0.49 13.12 -3.15
N ASN A 302 -0.10 14.34 -2.81
CA ASN A 302 0.84 15.10 -3.62
C ASN A 302 2.29 14.79 -3.19
N TYR A 303 3.00 14.02 -4.01
CA TYR A 303 4.41 13.71 -3.84
C TYR A 303 5.27 14.96 -4.06
N SER A 304 6.17 15.21 -3.11
CA SER A 304 7.23 16.21 -3.21
C SER A 304 8.37 15.85 -2.26
N ASP A 305 9.61 16.14 -2.64
CA ASP A 305 10.78 15.94 -1.77
C ASP A 305 10.63 16.75 -0.45
N SER A 306 10.03 17.95 -0.51
CA SER A 306 9.69 18.73 0.70
C SER A 306 8.68 18.04 1.61
N GLY A 307 7.67 17.38 1.04
CA GLY A 307 6.68 16.64 1.82
C GLY A 307 7.28 15.41 2.53
N LEU A 308 8.24 14.75 1.89
CA LEU A 308 9.01 13.66 2.51
C LEU A 308 9.95 14.19 3.60
N GLN A 309 10.59 15.34 3.39
CA GLN A 309 11.40 15.99 4.41
C GLN A 309 10.58 16.39 5.64
N ASP A 310 9.36 16.91 5.44
CA ASP A 310 8.44 17.22 6.54
C ASP A 310 8.01 15.96 7.28
N ALA A 311 7.78 14.85 6.57
CA ALA A 311 7.49 13.56 7.15
C ALA A 311 8.66 13.03 8.00
N GLU A 312 9.89 13.12 7.50
CA GLU A 312 11.11 12.76 8.22
C GLU A 312 11.29 13.58 9.50
N ASN A 313 11.13 14.90 9.40
CA ASN A 313 11.17 15.80 10.55
C ASN A 313 10.10 15.46 11.59
N GLY A 314 8.90 15.08 11.14
CA GLY A 314 7.81 14.63 12.00
C GLY A 314 8.18 13.36 12.77
N LEU A 315 8.70 12.34 12.08
CA LEU A 315 9.18 11.11 12.70
C LEU A 315 10.35 11.36 13.65
N ALA A 316 11.34 12.16 13.25
CA ALA A 316 12.49 12.51 14.08
C ALA A 316 12.07 13.12 15.43
N ARG A 317 11.02 13.96 15.45
CA ARG A 317 10.45 14.49 16.70
C ARG A 317 9.83 13.41 17.58
N LEU A 318 9.12 12.45 17.00
CA LEU A 318 8.50 11.34 17.72
C LEU A 318 9.58 10.39 18.27
N TYR A 319 10.58 10.03 17.46
CA TYR A 319 11.72 9.21 17.89
C TYR A 319 12.57 9.91 18.95
N THR A 320 12.83 11.21 18.83
CA THR A 320 13.51 11.99 19.87
C THR A 320 12.77 11.92 21.20
N THR A 321 11.42 11.93 21.17
CA THR A 321 10.59 11.79 22.37
C THR A 321 10.69 10.40 22.99
N LEU A 322 10.83 9.35 22.17
CA LEU A 322 10.98 7.96 22.61
C LEU A 322 12.42 7.63 23.05
N ARG A 323 13.41 8.42 22.66
CA ARG A 323 14.81 8.22 23.04
C ARG A 323 14.99 8.25 24.56
N ASN A 324 15.82 7.36 25.09
CA ASN A 324 16.08 7.22 26.53
C ASN A 324 14.83 6.95 27.38
N THR A 325 13.81 6.32 26.80
CA THR A 325 12.65 5.78 27.54
C THR A 325 12.68 4.25 27.49
N ALA A 326 12.15 3.62 28.53
CA ALA A 326 11.88 2.18 28.50
C ALA A 326 10.51 1.94 27.85
N SER A 327 10.43 1.00 26.91
CA SER A 327 9.17 0.55 26.32
C SER A 327 8.81 -0.86 26.77
N PHE A 328 7.56 -1.07 27.14
CA PHE A 328 6.98 -2.39 27.44
C PHE A 328 5.63 -2.55 26.74
N ASP A 329 5.12 -3.78 26.70
CA ASP A 329 3.83 -4.05 26.07
C ASP A 329 2.69 -3.45 26.88
N VAL A 330 1.81 -2.73 26.20
CA VAL A 330 0.60 -2.13 26.78
C VAL A 330 -0.61 -2.93 26.33
N ASP A 331 -1.53 -3.20 27.25
CA ASP A 331 -2.77 -3.89 26.93
C ASP A 331 -3.62 -3.09 25.92
N ALA A 332 -4.04 -3.76 24.84
CA ALA A 332 -4.76 -3.11 23.75
C ALA A 332 -6.13 -2.55 24.17
N SER A 333 -6.80 -3.18 25.14
CA SER A 333 -8.09 -2.72 25.67
C SER A 333 -7.94 -1.49 26.56
N ALA A 334 -6.89 -1.45 27.38
CA ALA A 334 -6.53 -0.28 28.17
C ALA A 334 -6.17 0.91 27.27
N LEU A 335 -5.35 0.68 26.24
CA LEU A 335 -4.97 1.72 25.28
C LEU A 335 -6.19 2.32 24.57
N ARG A 336 -7.17 1.48 24.21
CA ARG A 336 -8.43 1.94 23.60
C ARG A 336 -9.27 2.81 24.52
N LEU A 337 -9.26 2.54 25.82
CA LEU A 337 -9.96 3.34 26.81
C LEU A 337 -9.25 4.67 27.10
N GLU A 338 -7.92 4.67 27.12
CA GLU A 338 -7.10 5.83 27.47
C GLU A 338 -6.92 6.83 26.33
N TYR A 339 -6.93 6.36 25.07
CA TYR A 339 -6.77 7.20 23.88
C TYR A 339 -7.96 7.10 22.93
N PRO A 340 -9.19 7.37 23.41
CA PRO A 340 -10.41 7.18 22.62
C PRO A 340 -10.42 8.04 21.36
N GLU A 341 -9.72 9.18 21.34
CA GLU A 341 -9.62 10.05 20.16
C GLU A 341 -8.86 9.41 19.00
N PHE A 342 -7.82 8.62 19.30
CA PHE A 342 -7.06 7.88 18.29
C PHE A 342 -7.96 6.83 17.63
N PHE A 343 -8.65 6.03 18.44
CA PHE A 343 -9.52 4.97 17.94
C PHE A 343 -10.79 5.52 17.29
N ALA A 344 -11.30 6.67 17.75
CA ALA A 344 -12.40 7.36 17.08
C ALA A 344 -11.98 7.89 15.70
N ALA A 345 -10.73 8.33 15.53
CA ALA A 345 -10.19 8.72 14.22
C ALA A 345 -10.06 7.50 13.29
N MET A 346 -9.50 6.39 13.79
CA MET A 346 -9.35 5.17 13.00
C MET A 346 -10.70 4.51 12.68
N ASP A 347 -11.65 4.51 13.61
CA ASP A 347 -13.04 4.06 13.40
C ASP A 347 -13.78 4.93 12.37
N ASP A 348 -13.35 6.17 12.12
CA ASP A 348 -13.94 7.07 11.14
C ASP A 348 -13.27 6.95 9.77
N ASP A 349 -13.42 5.77 9.13
CA ASP A 349 -12.86 5.50 7.79
C ASP A 349 -11.33 5.60 7.74
N PHE A 350 -10.65 5.10 8.79
CA PHE A 350 -9.19 5.08 8.89
C PHE A 350 -8.55 6.47 8.74
N ASN A 351 -9.03 7.46 9.51
CA ASN A 351 -8.53 8.82 9.45
C ASN A 351 -7.16 8.97 10.14
N THR A 352 -6.12 8.51 9.45
CA THR A 352 -4.73 8.49 9.92
C THR A 352 -4.16 9.87 10.20
N ALA A 353 -4.53 10.89 9.41
CA ALA A 353 -4.09 12.28 9.66
C ALA A 353 -4.50 12.75 11.07
N LYS A 354 -5.75 12.46 11.46
CA LYS A 354 -6.23 12.76 12.80
C LYS A 354 -5.60 11.85 13.86
N ALA A 355 -5.41 10.56 13.58
CA ALA A 355 -4.75 9.63 14.50
C ALA A 355 -3.29 10.04 14.79
N ILE A 356 -2.54 10.49 13.77
CA ILE A 356 -1.18 11.02 13.90
C ILE A 356 -1.15 12.27 14.79
N SER A 357 -2.15 13.15 14.71
CA SER A 357 -2.23 14.31 15.62
C SER A 357 -2.31 13.91 17.10
N VAL A 358 -2.90 12.75 17.41
CA VAL A 358 -2.93 12.20 18.77
C VAL A 358 -1.54 11.75 19.17
N LEU A 359 -0.77 11.08 18.30
CA LEU A 359 0.63 10.70 18.58
C LEU A 359 1.48 11.89 19.01
N PHE A 360 1.39 13.02 18.29
CA PHE A 360 2.12 14.25 18.66
C PHE A 360 1.62 14.86 19.98
N SER A 361 0.33 14.71 20.30
CA SER A 361 -0.22 15.15 21.58
C SER A 361 0.32 14.31 22.74
N VAL A 362 0.43 12.98 22.56
CA VAL A 362 1.07 12.08 23.53
C VAL A 362 2.54 12.43 23.69
N ALA A 363 3.26 12.63 22.58
CA ALA A 363 4.67 13.03 22.60
C ALA A 363 4.89 14.34 23.38
N LYS A 364 4.01 15.33 23.20
CA LYS A 364 4.05 16.59 23.97
C LYS A 364 3.85 16.36 25.47
N THR A 365 3.01 15.40 25.86
CA THR A 365 2.81 15.02 27.26
C THR A 365 4.05 14.34 27.82
N ILE A 366 4.63 13.35 27.12
CA ILE A 366 5.87 12.67 27.51
C ILE A 366 6.98 13.68 27.81
N ASN A 367 7.18 14.66 26.94
CA ASN A 367 8.23 15.67 27.07
C ASN A 367 8.05 16.61 28.27
N LYS A 368 6.85 16.69 28.86
CA LYS A 368 6.56 17.47 30.08
C LYS A 368 6.56 16.62 31.34
N THR A 369 6.50 15.30 31.22
CA THR A 369 6.46 14.37 32.35
C THR A 369 7.84 14.22 32.96
N VAL A 370 7.95 14.50 34.26
CA VAL A 370 9.20 14.37 35.04
C VAL A 370 9.29 12.99 35.69
N ASP A 371 8.16 12.44 36.12
CA ASP A 371 8.12 11.11 36.73
C ASP A 371 8.51 10.03 35.71
N SER A 372 9.54 9.24 36.05
CA SER A 372 10.15 8.31 35.10
C SER A 372 9.24 7.11 34.77
N GLU A 373 8.47 6.63 35.74
CA GLU A 373 7.54 5.52 35.53
C GLU A 373 6.40 5.93 34.60
N GLN A 374 5.77 7.07 34.89
CA GLN A 374 4.73 7.65 34.04
C GLN A 374 5.26 7.98 32.63
N LYS A 375 6.48 8.50 32.52
CA LYS A 375 7.11 8.81 31.23
C LYS A 375 7.29 7.54 30.38
N ASN A 376 7.78 6.45 30.99
CA ASN A 376 7.96 5.16 30.31
C ASN A 376 6.62 4.52 29.91
N TYR A 377 5.58 4.65 30.75
CA TYR A 377 4.24 4.22 30.39
C TYR A 377 3.70 4.96 29.16
N LEU A 378 3.79 6.30 29.15
CA LEU A 378 3.33 7.12 28.03
C LEU A 378 4.15 6.84 26.74
N ALA A 379 5.46 6.60 26.86
CA ALA A 379 6.29 6.21 25.73
C ALA A 379 5.89 4.84 25.16
N SER A 380 5.56 3.88 26.03
CA SER A 380 5.03 2.57 25.64
C SER A 380 3.68 2.69 24.93
N ALA A 381 2.80 3.56 25.44
CA ALA A 381 1.52 3.86 24.78
C ALA A 381 1.72 4.52 23.41
N LEU A 382 2.61 5.51 23.29
CA LEU A 382 2.95 6.14 22.01
C LEU A 382 3.47 5.12 21.00
N LYS A 383 4.38 4.23 21.42
CA LYS A 383 4.92 3.16 20.58
C LYS A 383 3.84 2.18 20.15
N ALA A 384 2.93 1.79 21.04
CA ALA A 384 1.82 0.91 20.72
C ALA A 384 0.84 1.54 19.71
N LEU A 385 0.46 2.81 19.90
CA LEU A 385 -0.38 3.55 18.95
C LEU A 385 0.31 3.73 17.59
N GLY A 386 1.61 4.02 17.58
CA GLY A 386 2.42 4.05 16.35
C GLY A 386 2.46 2.69 15.65
N GLY A 387 2.53 1.60 16.42
CA GLY A 387 2.52 0.22 15.91
C GLY A 387 1.25 -0.15 15.15
N VAL A 388 0.10 0.39 15.54
CA VAL A 388 -1.16 0.27 14.79
C VAL A 388 -1.03 0.84 13.37
N LEU A 389 -0.24 1.91 13.22
CA LEU A 389 0.04 2.55 11.94
C LEU A 389 1.31 2.02 11.26
N GLY A 390 2.04 1.10 11.91
CA GLY A 390 3.30 0.52 11.43
C GLY A 390 4.50 1.48 11.48
N ILE A 391 4.52 2.42 12.42
CA ILE A 391 5.61 3.39 12.65
C ILE A 391 6.08 3.36 14.11
N LEU A 392 7.22 3.97 14.43
CA LEU A 392 7.84 4.07 15.76
C LEU A 392 8.30 2.72 16.34
N GLN A 393 8.61 1.76 15.48
CA GLN A 393 8.99 0.40 15.90
C GLN A 393 10.50 0.16 15.90
N ASP A 394 11.28 0.98 15.18
CA ASP A 394 12.73 0.88 15.16
C ASP A 394 13.34 1.44 16.46
N ASN A 395 14.63 1.21 16.69
CA ASN A 395 15.33 1.82 17.81
C ASN A 395 15.46 3.35 17.56
N PRO A 396 15.16 4.22 18.55
CA PRO A 396 15.28 5.66 18.37
C PRO A 396 16.66 6.14 17.92
N ASP A 397 17.74 5.58 18.46
CA ASP A 397 19.09 5.96 18.05
C ASP A 397 19.38 5.49 16.63
N ASP A 398 18.99 4.27 16.26
CA ASP A 398 19.17 3.77 14.89
C ASP A 398 18.45 4.65 13.87
N PHE A 399 17.23 5.12 14.17
CA PHE A 399 16.49 6.04 13.30
C PHE A 399 17.15 7.42 13.24
N LEU A 400 17.45 8.03 14.40
CA LEU A 400 17.97 9.40 14.47
C LEU A 400 19.41 9.53 13.94
N GLN A 401 20.13 8.42 13.87
CA GLN A 401 21.50 8.32 13.37
C GLN A 401 21.59 7.58 12.03
N ALA A 402 20.46 7.28 11.39
CA ALA A 402 20.41 6.70 10.05
C ALA A 402 20.90 7.71 9.01
N GLY A 403 22.20 7.68 8.74
CA GLY A 403 22.87 8.40 7.65
C GLY A 403 24.05 7.59 7.13
N SER A 404 25.02 8.23 6.47
CA SER A 404 26.20 7.51 5.96
C SER A 404 26.97 6.82 7.09
N LYS A 405 27.11 5.49 7.02
CA LYS A 405 27.85 4.70 8.02
C LYS A 405 29.32 5.13 8.14
N ASP A 406 29.90 5.66 7.06
CA ASP A 406 31.28 6.16 7.06
C ASP A 406 31.42 7.44 7.90
N ASP A 407 30.35 8.23 8.03
CA ASP A 407 30.35 9.47 8.81
C ASP A 407 30.16 9.21 10.31
N ALA A 408 29.47 8.14 10.71
CA ALA A 408 29.16 7.86 12.12
C ALA A 408 30.43 7.75 13.00
N LYS A 409 31.50 7.13 12.49
CA LYS A 409 32.78 7.05 13.20
C LYS A 409 33.45 8.42 13.32
N ALA A 410 33.48 9.19 12.22
CA ALA A 410 34.05 10.53 12.21
C ALA A 410 33.30 11.47 13.17
N ILE A 411 31.97 11.36 13.24
CA ILE A 411 31.12 12.10 14.18
C ILE A 411 31.46 11.72 15.63
N ALA A 412 31.59 10.42 15.92
CA ALA A 412 31.97 9.95 17.25
C ALA A 412 33.36 10.48 17.67
N ASP A 413 34.34 10.45 16.77
CA ASP A 413 35.69 10.98 17.01
C ASP A 413 35.67 12.50 17.26
N LEU A 414 34.86 13.25 16.51
CA LEU A 414 34.66 14.69 16.73
C LEU A 414 34.01 14.98 18.09
N ILE A 415 33.00 14.20 18.48
CA ILE A 415 32.35 14.34 19.80
C ILE A 415 33.36 14.08 20.93
N LEU A 416 34.19 13.04 20.81
CA LEU A 416 35.27 12.75 21.77
C LEU A 416 36.27 13.91 21.85
N ALA A 417 36.72 14.44 20.71
CA ALA A 417 37.61 15.59 20.65
C ALA A 417 36.99 16.84 21.29
N ARG A 418 35.68 17.04 21.12
CA ARG A 418 34.94 18.13 21.75
C ARG A 418 34.86 17.95 23.27
N HIS A 419 34.63 16.73 23.75
CA HIS A 419 34.64 16.45 25.20
C HIS A 419 36.01 16.76 25.82
N ALA A 420 37.11 16.37 25.16
CA ALA A 420 38.46 16.70 25.61
C ALA A 420 38.67 18.23 25.65
N ALA A 421 38.30 18.95 24.59
CA ALA A 421 38.40 20.41 24.55
C ALA A 421 37.61 21.09 25.68
N ARG A 422 36.38 20.61 25.98
CA ARG A 422 35.58 21.13 27.10
C ARG A 422 36.20 20.82 28.46
N ALA A 423 36.78 19.63 28.65
CA ALA A 423 37.46 19.26 29.88
C ALA A 423 38.70 20.15 30.13
N ASP A 424 39.42 20.49 29.07
CA ASP A 424 40.59 21.39 29.09
C ASP A 424 40.21 22.88 29.10
N LYS A 425 38.91 23.21 29.14
CA LYS A 425 38.35 24.57 29.07
C LYS A 425 38.70 25.34 27.79
N ASP A 426 39.03 24.64 26.71
CA ASP A 426 39.19 25.19 25.36
C ASP A 426 37.82 25.28 24.67
N PHE A 427 37.05 26.31 25.05
CA PHE A 427 35.72 26.55 24.51
C PHE A 427 35.74 26.92 23.03
N ALA A 428 36.80 27.61 22.56
CA ALA A 428 36.92 27.97 21.15
C ALA A 428 37.07 26.73 20.26
N ARG A 429 37.88 25.75 20.68
CA ARG A 429 37.99 24.48 19.97
C ARG A 429 36.71 23.66 20.04
N ALA A 430 36.04 23.65 21.20
CA ALA A 430 34.76 22.95 21.35
C ALA A 430 33.66 23.51 20.44
N ASP A 431 33.58 24.85 20.29
CA ASP A 431 32.65 25.52 19.39
C ASP A 431 33.00 25.26 17.92
N ALA A 432 34.29 25.33 17.55
CA ALA A 432 34.72 25.01 16.18
C ALA A 432 34.36 23.57 15.77
N ILE A 433 34.46 22.61 16.70
CA ILE A 433 34.03 21.22 16.43
C ILE A 433 32.50 21.13 16.31
N ARG A 434 31.74 21.88 17.12
CA ARG A 434 30.28 21.93 16.97
C ARG A 434 29.90 22.48 15.59
N ASP A 435 30.55 23.54 15.13
CA ASP A 435 30.28 24.13 13.82
C ASP A 435 30.69 23.18 12.68
N GLN A 436 31.76 22.39 12.87
CA GLN A 436 32.13 21.32 11.94
C GLN A 436 31.04 20.24 11.86
N LEU A 437 30.53 19.77 12.99
CA LEU A 437 29.43 18.81 13.05
C LEU A 437 28.16 19.41 12.41
N ASP A 438 27.87 20.67 12.67
CA ASP A 438 26.73 21.39 12.10
C ASP A 438 26.80 21.46 10.56
N ALA A 439 28.00 21.71 10.02
CA ALA A 439 28.29 21.71 8.59
C ALA A 439 28.21 20.32 7.95
N MET A 440 28.42 19.25 8.73
CA MET A 440 28.15 17.87 8.33
C MET A 440 26.66 17.50 8.41
N GLY A 441 25.79 18.45 8.75
CA GLY A 441 24.36 18.20 8.95
C GLY A 441 24.05 17.44 10.23
N VAL A 442 24.89 17.57 11.27
CA VAL A 442 24.73 16.87 12.56
C VAL A 442 24.40 17.86 13.66
N ALA A 443 23.28 17.60 14.36
CA ALA A 443 22.93 18.31 15.57
C ALA A 443 23.42 17.53 16.79
N ILE A 444 24.02 18.23 17.77
CA ILE A 444 24.43 17.67 19.06
C ILE A 444 23.63 18.26 20.22
N GLU A 445 23.30 17.42 21.19
CA GLU A 445 22.56 17.78 22.40
C GLU A 445 23.31 17.25 23.62
N ASP A 446 23.71 18.16 24.52
CA ASP A 446 24.36 17.81 25.78
C ASP A 446 23.31 17.67 26.90
N ASN A 447 23.27 16.52 27.58
CA ASN A 447 22.40 16.32 28.74
C ASN A 447 23.09 15.47 29.81
N ALA A 448 23.04 15.90 31.07
CA ALA A 448 23.60 15.20 32.24
C ALA A 448 25.05 14.66 32.06
N GLY A 449 25.89 15.36 31.30
CA GLY A 449 27.28 14.97 31.04
C GLY A 449 27.50 14.03 29.84
N GLN A 450 26.44 13.64 29.15
CA GLN A 450 26.50 12.88 27.90
C GLN A 450 26.18 13.80 26.70
N THR A 451 26.91 13.65 25.61
CA THR A 451 26.58 14.30 24.33
C THR A 451 25.92 13.26 23.44
N SER A 452 24.71 13.56 23.01
CA SER A 452 23.98 12.77 22.03
C SER A 452 23.94 13.52 20.70
N TRP A 453 23.78 12.81 19.60
CA TRP A 453 23.73 13.43 18.27
C TRP A 453 22.67 12.77 17.37
N ARG A 454 22.28 13.51 16.34
CA ARG A 454 21.39 13.09 15.25
C ARG A 454 21.70 13.85 13.96
N TYR A 455 21.35 13.29 12.81
CA TYR A 455 21.33 14.08 11.56
C TYR A 455 20.21 15.14 11.60
N LYS A 456 20.43 16.24 10.86
CA LYS A 456 19.55 17.41 10.85
C LYS A 456 18.30 17.21 10.02
#